data_AF-A0A174H9W1-F1
#
_entry.id   AF-A0A174H9W1-F1
#
_cell.length_a   1.000
_cell.length_b   1.000
_cell.length_c   1.000
_cell.angle_alpha   90.00
_cell.angle_beta   90.00
_cell.angle_gamma   90.00
#
_symmetry.space_group_name_H-M   'P 1'
#
loop_
_entity.id
_entity.type
_entity.pdbx_description
1 polymer ?
#
loop_
_entity_poly.entity_id
_entity_poly.type
_entity_poly.pdbx_seq_one_letter_code
_entity_poly.pdbx_strand_id
1 'polypeptide(L)'
;MVVVSDIIKNGIRKKAAVLFLAVTLSLGTAGCAPTRNPAETQNPGGAQNTNGIQDPDSSRNPDGTRNPGGEESPAAAGGAGTPGNGEDAAENRMGDTGGNRNPSVSETSGADSVYQWNRRDMANVKLPSAYDYRKTGRAPQIGNQGSLGTCWAFASLTALESSLLPGKPMTFAVDHMSMHNSFLLGQDEGGEYTMSMAYLLAWQGPVPESQDPYGDGVSPDGLTPSVHVQEIQVLPSKDYEAIKRAVYLRGGVQSSLYTSMRDYRSQSVYYNRETNSYCYIGNEKPNHDSVIVGWDDNYSRENFNLDLAGDGAFICTNSWGEDFGDQGYFYVSYFDSNIGVHNIVYTGVEPVDNYDYIHQSDLCGWVGQIGYGQDEAWFANAYRAGKGENLAAAGFYATDKNTEYELYAARNLPDAGAGEMDRALDKRILLAKGRLDNAGYYTIVLDKKIPLEDNEKFAIIIKIITPGTVHPVAIEYNAGDGIAQVDLTDGEGYLSHDGKVWEHVEETQSCNLCLKAYTKK
;
A
#
# COMPACT_ATOMS: atom_id res chain seq x y z
N MET A 1 -30.61 -13.07 -11.80
CA MET A 1 -32.07 -13.08 -11.56
C MET A 1 -32.62 -14.48 -11.77
N VAL A 2 -32.61 -15.30 -10.71
CA VAL A 2 -33.44 -16.51 -10.57
C VAL A 2 -33.79 -16.58 -9.09
N VAL A 3 -35.09 -16.52 -8.80
CA VAL A 3 -35.68 -16.65 -7.47
C VAL A 3 -35.76 -18.13 -7.15
N VAL A 4 -35.27 -18.55 -5.98
CA VAL A 4 -35.72 -19.78 -5.33
C VAL A 4 -36.08 -19.44 -3.88
N SER A 5 -37.37 -19.29 -3.67
CA SER A 5 -38.03 -19.28 -2.36
C SER A 5 -38.27 -20.72 -1.91
N ASP A 6 -38.37 -20.89 -0.60
CA ASP A 6 -38.98 -22.00 0.14
C ASP A 6 -38.10 -23.21 0.44
N ILE A 7 -37.63 -23.25 1.70
CA ILE A 7 -37.56 -24.36 2.69
C ILE A 7 -37.04 -23.63 3.95
N ILE A 8 -37.77 -23.44 5.06
CA ILE A 8 -38.04 -24.40 6.14
C ILE A 8 -39.17 -23.83 7.04
N LYS A 9 -40.21 -24.64 7.30
CA LYS A 9 -41.05 -24.54 8.52
C LYS A 9 -40.59 -25.62 9.52
N ASN A 10 -40.55 -25.20 10.79
CA ASN A 10 -40.47 -25.97 12.05
C ASN A 10 -39.10 -26.51 12.51
N GLY A 11 -38.66 -26.02 13.68
CA GLY A 11 -37.85 -26.79 14.65
C GLY A 11 -36.53 -26.14 15.08
N ILE A 12 -36.58 -25.32 16.13
CA ILE A 12 -35.51 -24.99 17.10
C ILE A 12 -34.07 -25.23 16.60
N ARG A 13 -33.47 -24.20 16.01
CA ARG A 13 -32.05 -23.81 16.10
C ARG A 13 -31.95 -22.44 15.45
N LYS A 14 -31.87 -21.37 16.26
CA LYS A 14 -31.46 -20.05 15.76
C LYS A 14 -29.97 -20.15 15.44
N LYS A 15 -29.63 -20.67 14.25
CA LYS A 15 -28.38 -20.29 13.60
C LYS A 15 -28.68 -18.96 12.93
N ALA A 16 -28.02 -17.89 13.36
CA ALA A 16 -27.91 -16.72 12.53
C ALA A 16 -27.33 -17.21 11.20
N ALA A 17 -28.04 -16.99 10.10
CA ALA A 17 -27.49 -17.28 8.79
C ALA A 17 -26.37 -16.25 8.59
N VAL A 18 -25.11 -16.71 8.71
CA VAL A 18 -23.98 -15.95 8.18
C VAL A 18 -24.24 -15.82 6.70
N LEU A 19 -24.56 -14.59 6.27
CA LEU A 19 -24.76 -14.33 4.87
C LEU A 19 -23.37 -14.17 4.26
N PHE A 20 -22.86 -15.23 3.66
CA PHE A 20 -21.71 -15.13 2.78
C PHE A 20 -22.19 -14.42 1.51
N LEU A 21 -22.17 -13.10 1.51
CA LEU A 21 -21.99 -12.38 0.27
C LEU A 21 -20.49 -12.15 0.19
N ALA A 22 -19.82 -13.00 -0.60
CA ALA A 22 -18.56 -12.58 -1.20
C ALA A 22 -18.90 -11.37 -2.06
N VAL A 23 -18.95 -10.20 -1.43
CA VAL A 23 -18.78 -8.96 -2.13
C VAL A 23 -17.32 -9.05 -2.54
N THR A 24 -17.07 -9.54 -3.76
CA THR A 24 -16.06 -8.89 -4.56
C THR A 24 -16.49 -7.44 -4.56
N LEU A 25 -16.02 -6.68 -3.57
CA LEU A 25 -15.78 -5.29 -3.83
C LEU A 25 -14.87 -5.43 -5.03
N SER A 26 -15.37 -4.98 -6.17
CA SER A 26 -14.44 -4.39 -7.11
C SER A 26 -13.88 -3.18 -6.35
N LEU A 27 -12.98 -3.43 -5.39
CA LEU A 27 -11.73 -2.71 -5.31
C LEU A 27 -11.28 -2.78 -6.76
N GLY A 28 -11.52 -1.69 -7.49
CA GLY A 28 -11.45 -1.67 -8.95
C GLY A 28 -10.20 -2.42 -9.35
N THR A 29 -10.37 -3.52 -10.09
CA THR A 29 -9.27 -4.39 -10.50
C THR A 29 -8.21 -3.51 -11.15
N ALA A 30 -7.14 -3.21 -10.42
CA ALA A 30 -5.94 -2.53 -10.89
C ALA A 30 -4.89 -3.58 -11.25
N GLY A 31 -5.33 -4.74 -11.75
CA GLY A 31 -4.42 -5.75 -12.27
C GLY A 31 -3.65 -5.17 -13.45
N CYS A 32 -2.34 -5.06 -13.31
CA CYS A 32 -1.40 -4.84 -14.42
C CYS A 32 -1.41 -6.07 -15.35
N ALA A 33 -2.51 -6.27 -16.09
CA ALA A 33 -2.65 -7.38 -17.02
C ALA A 33 -1.90 -7.09 -18.34
N PRO A 34 -1.24 -8.08 -18.96
CA PRO A 34 -0.71 -7.94 -20.30
C PRO A 34 -1.86 -7.74 -21.30
N THR A 35 -1.82 -6.64 -22.07
CA THR A 35 -2.83 -6.35 -23.08
C THR A 35 -2.82 -7.42 -24.19
N ARG A 36 -3.91 -8.19 -24.34
CA ARG A 36 -4.21 -8.90 -25.60
C ARG A 36 -4.60 -7.89 -26.67
N ASN A 37 -3.96 -7.98 -27.84
CA ASN A 37 -4.27 -7.17 -29.04
C ASN A 37 -5.76 -7.23 -29.42
N PRO A 38 -6.49 -6.11 -29.46
CA PRO A 38 -7.64 -5.97 -30.34
C PRO A 38 -7.13 -5.40 -31.67
N ALA A 39 -7.06 -6.25 -32.70
CA ALA A 39 -6.87 -5.79 -34.06
C ALA A 39 -8.01 -4.84 -34.44
N GLU A 40 -7.65 -3.66 -34.93
CA GLU A 40 -8.56 -2.67 -35.50
C GLU A 40 -9.36 -3.30 -36.65
N THR A 41 -10.65 -3.55 -36.43
CA THR A 41 -11.62 -3.67 -37.50
C THR A 41 -12.30 -2.32 -37.70
N GLN A 42 -11.83 -1.55 -38.67
CA GLN A 42 -12.67 -0.58 -39.39
C GLN A 42 -12.03 -0.23 -40.74
N ASN A 43 -12.70 -0.67 -41.81
CA ASN A 43 -12.41 -0.31 -43.18
C ASN A 43 -13.70 0.29 -43.75
N PRO A 44 -13.74 1.57 -44.19
CA PRO A 44 -14.80 2.05 -45.06
C PRO A 44 -14.39 1.84 -46.52
N GLY A 45 -15.34 1.33 -47.31
CA GLY A 45 -15.12 1.00 -48.71
C GLY A 45 -14.81 2.22 -49.60
N GLY A 46 -14.10 1.95 -50.70
CA GLY A 46 -13.87 2.95 -51.75
C GLY A 46 -12.98 2.46 -52.89
N ALA A 47 -13.62 1.88 -53.90
CA ALA A 47 -13.23 1.83 -55.31
C ALA A 47 -11.93 1.12 -55.76
N GLN A 48 -12.15 0.18 -56.68
CA GLN A 48 -11.19 -0.47 -57.56
C GLN A 48 -10.40 0.56 -58.40
N ASN A 49 -9.09 0.35 -58.54
CA ASN A 49 -8.42 0.37 -59.84
C ASN A 49 -7.03 -0.27 -59.78
N THR A 50 -6.68 -0.90 -60.90
CA THR A 50 -5.64 -1.91 -61.11
C THR A 50 -4.31 -1.35 -61.63
N ASN A 51 -3.22 -2.03 -61.28
CA ASN A 51 -1.98 -2.31 -62.05
C ASN A 51 -0.98 -1.18 -62.42
N GLY A 52 0.30 -1.49 -62.20
CA GLY A 52 1.48 -0.94 -62.90
C GLY A 52 2.63 -0.57 -61.96
N ILE A 53 3.51 -1.49 -61.54
CA ILE A 53 4.80 -1.85 -62.19
C ILE A 53 5.72 -0.63 -62.44
N GLN A 54 6.85 -0.55 -61.71
CA GLN A 54 8.27 -0.48 -62.14
C GLN A 54 9.15 0.46 -61.27
N ASP A 55 10.06 -0.16 -60.52
CA ASP A 55 11.44 0.32 -60.29
C ASP A 55 12.21 0.32 -61.64
N PRO A 56 13.24 1.17 -61.87
CA PRO A 56 14.58 0.88 -61.31
C PRO A 56 15.53 2.07 -61.02
N ASP A 57 16.29 1.91 -59.94
CA ASP A 57 17.78 1.83 -59.86
C ASP A 57 18.70 2.98 -60.33
N SER A 58 19.83 3.05 -59.61
CA SER A 58 21.12 3.72 -59.87
C SER A 58 21.19 5.25 -59.61
N SER A 59 22.27 5.87 -59.13
CA SER A 59 23.56 5.45 -58.55
C SER A 59 24.35 6.72 -58.14
N ARG A 60 25.43 6.52 -57.36
CA ARG A 60 26.70 7.32 -57.31
C ARG A 60 26.81 8.62 -56.47
N ASN A 61 27.49 8.47 -55.33
CA ASN A 61 28.58 9.32 -54.81
C ASN A 61 29.71 9.51 -55.86
N PRO A 62 30.63 10.54 -55.80
CA PRO A 62 31.55 10.76 -54.66
C PRO A 62 32.14 12.18 -54.39
N ASP A 63 32.79 12.28 -53.23
CA ASP A 63 33.99 13.05 -52.79
C ASP A 63 34.21 14.54 -53.09
N GLY A 64 34.76 15.24 -52.08
CA GLY A 64 35.79 16.27 -52.31
C GLY A 64 35.87 17.49 -51.36
N THR A 65 36.52 17.32 -50.20
CA THR A 65 37.52 18.23 -49.55
C THR A 65 37.31 19.77 -49.49
N ARG A 66 37.43 20.36 -48.28
CA ARG A 66 38.53 21.29 -47.85
C ARG A 66 38.21 22.02 -46.53
N ASN A 67 39.16 21.95 -45.59
CA ASN A 67 39.41 22.89 -44.46
C ASN A 67 40.25 24.09 -45.00
N PRO A 68 40.49 25.25 -44.29
CA PRO A 68 41.04 25.29 -42.92
C PRO A 68 40.77 26.51 -42.00
N GLY A 69 41.20 26.38 -40.73
CA GLY A 69 41.75 27.46 -39.86
C GLY A 69 40.75 28.19 -38.95
N GLY A 70 41.00 28.47 -37.66
CA GLY A 70 42.15 28.27 -36.77
C GLY A 70 41.96 29.11 -35.48
N GLU A 71 42.59 28.65 -34.38
CA GLU A 71 43.02 29.42 -33.18
C GLU A 71 41.91 29.92 -32.22
N GLU A 72 42.00 29.87 -30.87
CA GLU A 72 43.12 29.74 -29.95
C GLU A 72 42.60 29.37 -28.51
N SER A 73 43.41 28.65 -27.73
CA SER A 73 43.34 28.53 -26.24
C SER A 73 44.70 28.99 -25.69
N PRO A 74 44.82 29.40 -24.41
CA PRO A 74 45.31 28.48 -23.35
C PRO A 74 44.70 28.78 -21.95
N ALA A 75 44.40 27.83 -21.05
CA ALA A 75 45.23 26.87 -20.27
C ALA A 75 46.06 27.46 -19.10
N ALA A 76 45.83 26.92 -17.89
CA ALA A 76 46.76 26.59 -16.78
C ALA A 76 46.02 26.71 -15.41
N ALA A 77 45.91 25.76 -14.47
CA ALA A 77 46.74 24.69 -13.89
C ALA A 77 47.23 25.02 -12.46
N GLY A 78 46.95 24.12 -11.51
CA GLY A 78 47.92 23.70 -10.48
C GLY A 78 47.62 24.06 -9.00
N GLY A 79 47.75 23.05 -8.12
CA GLY A 79 48.25 23.27 -6.75
C GLY A 79 47.68 22.39 -5.63
N ALA A 80 48.36 21.30 -5.29
CA ALA A 80 48.17 20.52 -4.06
C ALA A 80 48.90 21.15 -2.85
N GLY A 81 48.45 20.89 -1.62
CA GLY A 81 49.23 21.14 -0.40
C GLY A 81 48.46 21.07 0.94
N THR A 82 48.74 20.01 1.71
CA THR A 82 48.77 19.96 3.19
C THR A 82 50.21 19.53 3.58
N PRO A 83 50.72 19.62 4.84
CA PRO A 83 50.04 19.77 6.14
C PRO A 83 50.71 20.77 7.13
N GLY A 84 50.15 20.98 8.33
CA GLY A 84 50.89 21.58 9.44
C GLY A 84 50.07 22.15 10.62
N ASN A 85 50.14 21.44 11.74
CA ASN A 85 49.71 21.72 13.12
C ASN A 85 49.70 23.17 13.63
N GLY A 86 48.80 23.44 14.57
CA GLY A 86 48.88 24.58 15.49
C GLY A 86 47.68 24.62 16.44
N GLU A 87 47.89 24.12 17.66
CA GLU A 87 46.99 24.25 18.82
C GLU A 87 46.72 25.72 19.14
N ASP A 88 45.48 26.06 19.51
CA ASP A 88 45.23 26.90 20.67
C ASP A 88 43.76 26.77 21.13
N ALA A 89 43.64 26.41 22.41
CA ALA A 89 42.42 26.23 23.15
C ALA A 89 41.93 27.58 23.70
N ALA A 90 40.62 27.83 23.62
CA ALA A 90 39.95 28.70 24.57
C ALA A 90 38.47 28.30 24.70
N GLU A 91 38.22 27.67 25.83
CA GLU A 91 36.99 27.51 26.60
C GLU A 91 35.74 28.33 26.18
N ASN A 92 34.62 27.62 26.01
CA ASN A 92 33.40 28.01 26.71
C ASN A 92 32.57 26.76 27.07
N ARG A 93 32.41 26.57 28.38
CA ARG A 93 31.52 25.60 29.04
C ARG A 93 30.09 26.16 29.11
N MET A 94 29.16 25.23 29.42
CA MET A 94 27.72 25.37 29.75
C MET A 94 26.80 25.18 28.53
N GLY A 95 25.83 24.29 28.52
CA GLY A 95 25.37 23.34 29.53
C GLY A 95 24.27 22.46 28.90
N ASP A 96 24.29 21.19 29.31
CA ASP A 96 23.21 20.23 29.16
C ASP A 96 21.92 20.77 29.81
N THR A 97 20.84 20.90 29.03
CA THR A 97 19.45 20.62 29.44
C THR A 97 18.53 20.76 28.23
N GLY A 98 18.11 19.65 27.64
CA GLY A 98 17.09 19.59 26.58
C GLY A 98 15.99 18.59 26.91
N GLY A 99 15.41 18.71 28.12
CA GLY A 99 14.30 17.88 28.57
C GLY A 99 13.08 18.01 27.65
N ASN A 100 12.72 16.89 27.04
CA ASN A 100 11.51 16.71 26.24
C ASN A 100 10.28 16.93 27.15
N ARG A 101 9.72 18.15 27.12
CA ARG A 101 8.50 18.45 27.86
C ARG A 101 7.29 17.92 27.08
N ASN A 102 6.77 16.81 27.59
CA ASN A 102 5.41 16.35 27.38
C ASN A 102 4.43 17.54 27.48
N PRO A 103 3.59 17.83 26.47
CA PRO A 103 2.49 18.76 26.69
C PRO A 103 1.52 18.11 27.66
N SER A 104 1.33 18.79 28.79
CA SER A 104 0.43 18.45 29.89
C SER A 104 -0.97 18.10 29.38
N VAL A 105 -1.41 16.89 29.72
CA VAL A 105 -2.81 16.47 29.67
C VAL A 105 -3.60 17.39 30.61
N SER A 106 -4.54 18.16 30.06
CA SER A 106 -5.55 18.82 30.87
C SER A 106 -6.50 17.76 31.41
N GLU A 107 -6.47 17.55 32.72
CA GLU A 107 -7.47 16.76 33.43
C GLU A 107 -8.86 17.39 33.26
N THR A 108 -9.72 16.71 32.50
CA THR A 108 -11.17 16.77 32.73
C THR A 108 -11.71 15.34 32.74
N SER A 109 -12.03 14.88 33.94
CA SER A 109 -12.80 13.68 34.21
C SER A 109 -14.18 13.75 33.55
N GLY A 110 -14.49 12.75 32.72
CA GLY A 110 -15.82 12.49 32.20
C GLY A 110 -15.81 11.20 31.38
N ALA A 111 -16.66 10.24 31.74
CA ALA A 111 -16.95 9.09 30.91
C ALA A 111 -17.39 9.55 29.50
N ASP A 112 -17.06 8.75 28.47
CA ASP A 112 -17.38 8.94 27.03
C ASP A 112 -16.39 9.72 26.14
N SER A 113 -15.10 9.78 26.47
CA SER A 113 -14.09 10.09 25.43
C SER A 113 -13.68 8.81 24.68
N VAL A 114 -14.09 8.72 23.41
CA VAL A 114 -13.54 7.76 22.45
C VAL A 114 -12.10 8.19 22.18
N TYR A 115 -11.13 7.35 22.52
CA TYR A 115 -9.73 7.60 22.18
C TYR A 115 -9.56 7.50 20.65
N GLN A 116 -9.29 8.62 19.98
CA GLN A 116 -8.97 8.59 18.55
C GLN A 116 -7.51 8.17 18.38
N TRP A 117 -7.26 7.04 17.72
CA TRP A 117 -5.91 6.65 17.35
C TRP A 117 -5.44 7.57 16.22
N ASN A 118 -4.57 8.51 16.54
CA ASN A 118 -4.02 9.44 15.57
C ASN A 118 -2.50 9.50 15.79
N ARG A 119 -1.71 8.94 14.86
CA ARG A 119 -0.25 9.18 14.77
C ARG A 119 0.05 10.61 14.30
N ARG A 120 -0.64 11.62 14.86
CA ARG A 120 -0.70 13.07 14.59
C ARG A 120 -1.94 13.48 13.79
N ASP A 121 -2.79 14.29 14.41
CA ASP A 121 -3.89 15.05 13.83
C ASP A 121 -3.39 15.94 12.70
N MET A 122 -4.02 15.80 11.52
CA MET A 122 -3.59 16.40 10.26
C MET A 122 -4.58 17.48 9.78
N ALA A 123 -5.72 17.64 10.45
CA ALA A 123 -6.87 18.35 9.89
C ALA A 123 -6.63 19.86 9.66
N ASN A 124 -5.63 20.45 10.33
CA ASN A 124 -5.43 21.90 10.37
C ASN A 124 -4.22 22.42 9.55
N VAL A 125 -3.56 21.59 8.75
CA VAL A 125 -2.45 22.06 7.90
C VAL A 125 -3.00 22.79 6.67
N LYS A 126 -2.58 24.05 6.48
CA LYS A 126 -2.83 24.82 5.26
C LYS A 126 -1.84 24.38 4.18
N LEU A 127 -2.37 23.81 3.10
CA LEU A 127 -1.57 23.33 1.98
C LEU A 127 -1.25 24.49 1.01
N PRO A 128 -0.04 24.52 0.41
CA PRO A 128 0.27 25.44 -0.67
C PRO A 128 -0.49 25.07 -1.95
N SER A 129 -0.66 26.03 -2.87
CA SER A 129 -1.27 25.77 -4.18
C SER A 129 -0.39 24.91 -5.10
N ALA A 130 0.90 24.81 -4.80
CA ALA A 130 1.82 23.92 -5.47
C ALA A 130 2.84 23.36 -4.48
N TYR A 131 3.17 22.09 -4.62
CA TYR A 131 4.15 21.39 -3.82
C TYR A 131 4.87 20.37 -4.68
N ASP A 132 6.20 20.40 -4.62
CA ASP A 132 7.05 19.47 -5.35
C ASP A 132 7.99 18.79 -4.35
N TYR A 133 7.77 17.51 -4.17
CA TYR A 133 8.46 16.67 -3.19
C TYR A 133 9.94 16.48 -3.46
N ARG A 134 10.36 16.66 -4.71
CA ARG A 134 11.78 16.64 -5.10
C ARG A 134 12.53 17.79 -4.43
N LYS A 135 11.89 18.95 -4.30
CA LYS A 135 12.47 20.16 -3.71
C LYS A 135 12.63 20.09 -2.19
N THR A 136 12.04 19.07 -1.55
CA THR A 136 12.11 18.87 -0.09
C THR A 136 12.98 17.68 0.32
N GLY A 137 13.74 17.10 -0.63
CA GLY A 137 14.66 15.99 -0.35
C GLY A 137 13.94 14.67 -0.09
N ARG A 138 12.73 14.53 -0.61
CA ARG A 138 11.89 13.34 -0.39
C ARG A 138 11.62 12.51 -1.64
N ALA A 139 12.37 12.78 -2.71
CA ALA A 139 12.39 11.97 -3.92
C ALA A 139 13.14 10.65 -3.67
N PRO A 140 12.48 9.49 -3.72
CA PRO A 140 13.16 8.19 -3.78
C PRO A 140 13.82 8.00 -5.16
N GLN A 141 14.62 6.94 -5.32
CA GLN A 141 15.21 6.59 -6.60
C GLN A 141 14.13 6.14 -7.59
N ILE A 142 14.28 6.51 -8.86
CA ILE A 142 13.34 6.08 -9.91
C ILE A 142 13.73 4.68 -10.39
N GLY A 143 12.83 3.73 -10.17
CA GLY A 143 12.96 2.37 -10.65
C GLY A 143 12.63 2.20 -12.14
N ASN A 144 12.98 1.03 -12.68
CA ASN A 144 12.64 0.64 -14.05
C ASN A 144 12.18 -0.81 -14.11
N GLN A 145 10.88 -1.02 -14.27
CA GLN A 145 10.26 -2.35 -14.31
C GLN A 145 10.56 -3.12 -15.61
N GLY A 146 11.14 -2.47 -16.62
CA GLY A 146 11.37 -3.08 -17.92
C GLY A 146 10.08 -3.65 -18.52
N SER A 147 10.09 -4.94 -18.84
CA SER A 147 8.94 -5.65 -19.43
C SER A 147 8.06 -6.37 -18.40
N LEU A 148 8.41 -6.35 -17.12
CA LEU A 148 7.69 -7.08 -16.07
C LEU A 148 6.42 -6.33 -15.63
N GLY A 149 5.43 -7.07 -15.16
CA GLY A 149 4.16 -6.57 -14.60
C GLY A 149 4.25 -6.08 -13.15
N THR A 150 5.38 -5.50 -12.74
CA THR A 150 5.71 -5.20 -11.33
C THR A 150 5.44 -3.74 -10.91
N CYS A 151 4.67 -3.00 -11.72
CA CYS A 151 4.19 -1.64 -11.47
C CYS A 151 3.71 -1.42 -10.01
N TRP A 152 2.96 -2.39 -9.48
CA TRP A 152 2.30 -2.37 -8.18
C TRP A 152 3.31 -2.42 -7.05
N ALA A 153 4.34 -3.27 -7.20
CA ALA A 153 5.43 -3.41 -6.24
C ALA A 153 6.34 -2.18 -6.24
N PHE A 154 6.70 -1.65 -7.42
CA PHE A 154 7.43 -0.38 -7.53
C PHE A 154 6.67 0.77 -6.86
N ALA A 155 5.40 0.96 -7.18
CA ALA A 155 4.62 2.06 -6.63
C ALA A 155 4.46 1.96 -5.11
N SER A 156 4.25 0.74 -4.61
CA SER A 156 4.13 0.45 -3.17
C SER A 156 5.43 0.77 -2.43
N LEU A 157 6.56 0.24 -2.90
CA LEU A 157 7.87 0.47 -2.28
C LEU A 157 8.31 1.92 -2.43
N THR A 158 8.13 2.55 -3.59
CA THR A 158 8.44 3.97 -3.81
C THR A 158 7.67 4.88 -2.83
N ALA A 159 6.37 4.62 -2.64
CA ALA A 159 5.55 5.35 -1.67
C ALA A 159 6.08 5.15 -0.23
N LEU A 160 6.40 3.91 0.15
CA LEU A 160 6.97 3.56 1.45
C LEU A 160 8.34 4.19 1.69
N GLU A 161 9.29 4.06 0.76
CA GLU A 161 10.63 4.67 0.81
C GLU A 161 10.53 6.17 1.02
N SER A 162 9.65 6.80 0.27
CA SER A 162 9.48 8.23 0.37
C SER A 162 8.95 8.65 1.74
N SER A 163 8.17 7.82 2.43
CA SER A 163 7.70 8.11 3.80
C SER A 163 8.83 8.16 4.83
N LEU A 164 9.97 7.54 4.51
CA LEU A 164 11.17 7.56 5.34
C LEU A 164 12.05 8.79 5.05
N LEU A 165 11.86 9.45 3.91
CA LEU A 165 12.67 10.60 3.52
C LEU A 165 12.18 11.93 4.13
N PRO A 166 13.07 12.92 4.35
CA PRO A 166 14.53 12.86 4.15
C PRO A 166 15.28 12.19 5.33
N GLY A 167 14.55 11.61 6.30
CA GLY A 167 15.11 11.17 7.56
C GLY A 167 15.98 9.91 7.48
N LYS A 168 15.46 8.84 6.86
CA LYS A 168 16.11 7.53 6.76
C LYS A 168 16.06 7.04 5.31
N PRO A 169 17.01 7.44 4.45
CA PRO A 169 17.04 6.96 3.07
C PRO A 169 17.24 5.45 3.03
N MET A 170 16.33 4.76 2.34
CA MET A 170 16.35 3.32 2.12
C MET A 170 15.79 3.06 0.71
N THR A 171 16.29 2.00 0.07
CA THR A 171 15.79 1.48 -1.21
C THR A 171 15.50 0.00 -1.01
N PHE A 172 14.31 -0.44 -1.39
CA PHE A 172 13.80 -1.79 -1.11
C PHE A 172 13.66 -2.63 -2.37
N ALA A 173 13.88 -3.93 -2.21
CA ALA A 173 13.85 -4.90 -3.29
C ALA A 173 12.44 -5.15 -3.82
N VAL A 174 12.21 -4.73 -5.06
CA VAL A 174 10.97 -5.01 -5.80
C VAL A 174 10.88 -6.49 -6.18
N ASP A 175 12.00 -7.13 -6.51
CA ASP A 175 12.03 -8.55 -6.86
C ASP A 175 11.54 -9.39 -5.68
N HIS A 176 12.08 -9.17 -4.47
CA HIS A 176 11.62 -9.88 -3.27
C HIS A 176 10.12 -9.71 -3.01
N MET A 177 9.58 -8.49 -3.14
CA MET A 177 8.14 -8.28 -2.98
C MET A 177 7.32 -9.03 -4.03
N SER A 178 7.79 -9.08 -5.28
CA SER A 178 7.05 -9.70 -6.38
C SER A 178 7.24 -11.21 -6.49
N MET A 179 8.28 -11.78 -5.88
CA MET A 179 8.62 -13.22 -5.97
C MET A 179 8.46 -13.98 -4.64
N HIS A 180 8.61 -13.31 -3.49
CA HIS A 180 8.49 -13.89 -2.14
C HIS A 180 7.30 -13.32 -1.36
N ASN A 181 6.14 -13.25 -2.03
CA ASN A 181 4.86 -12.98 -1.39
C ASN A 181 4.00 -14.25 -1.34
N SER A 182 2.84 -14.17 -0.70
CA SER A 182 1.95 -15.32 -0.47
C SER A 182 0.94 -15.57 -1.59
N PHE A 183 1.17 -15.00 -2.77
CA PHE A 183 0.32 -15.17 -3.95
C PHE A 183 1.05 -15.96 -5.04
N LEU A 184 0.29 -16.67 -5.86
CA LEU A 184 0.77 -17.57 -6.90
C LEU A 184 0.82 -16.90 -8.28
N LEU A 185 1.13 -15.60 -8.31
CA LEU A 185 1.24 -14.81 -9.54
C LEU A 185 2.72 -14.66 -9.93
N GLY A 186 3.02 -14.93 -11.20
CA GLY A 186 4.32 -14.57 -11.78
C GLY A 186 4.47 -13.07 -11.94
N GLN A 187 5.72 -12.59 -11.99
CA GLN A 187 6.05 -11.16 -12.12
C GLN A 187 5.42 -10.49 -13.37
N ASP A 188 5.09 -11.25 -14.41
CA ASP A 188 4.47 -10.77 -15.65
C ASP A 188 2.92 -10.67 -15.59
N GLU A 189 2.30 -11.19 -14.54
CA GLU A 189 0.83 -11.29 -14.45
C GLU A 189 0.17 -10.05 -13.82
N GLY A 190 0.98 -9.10 -13.35
CA GLY A 190 0.50 -7.94 -12.62
C GLY A 190 0.35 -8.22 -11.13
N GLY A 191 -0.26 -7.26 -10.43
CA GLY A 191 -0.60 -7.40 -9.02
C GLY A 191 -1.44 -6.22 -8.56
N GLU A 192 -1.83 -6.25 -7.28
CA GLU A 192 -2.67 -5.25 -6.66
C GLU A 192 -2.03 -4.71 -5.37
N TYR A 193 -2.42 -3.52 -4.94
CA TYR A 193 -1.90 -2.92 -3.71
C TYR A 193 -2.19 -3.77 -2.46
N THR A 194 -3.25 -4.58 -2.47
CA THR A 194 -3.59 -5.52 -1.38
C THR A 194 -2.51 -6.59 -1.20
N MET A 195 -1.86 -7.02 -2.29
CA MET A 195 -0.73 -7.96 -2.25
C MET A 195 0.48 -7.32 -1.57
N SER A 196 0.81 -6.07 -1.93
CA SER A 196 1.88 -5.31 -1.26
C SER A 196 1.59 -5.13 0.22
N MET A 197 0.35 -4.78 0.57
CA MET A 197 -0.08 -4.65 1.96
C MET A 197 0.14 -5.96 2.71
N ALA A 198 -0.32 -7.08 2.17
CA ALA A 198 -0.17 -8.40 2.79
C ALA A 198 1.31 -8.75 3.03
N TYR A 199 2.16 -8.61 2.01
CA TYR A 199 3.61 -8.86 2.10
C TYR A 199 4.28 -8.00 3.19
N LEU A 200 3.98 -6.70 3.23
CA LEU A 200 4.58 -5.77 4.19
C LEU A 200 4.06 -5.99 5.63
N LEU A 201 2.77 -6.25 5.79
CA LEU A 201 2.11 -6.41 7.10
C LEU A 201 2.32 -7.80 7.70
N ALA A 202 2.65 -8.80 6.87
CA ALA A 202 3.07 -10.12 7.33
C ALA A 202 4.56 -10.19 7.70
N TRP A 203 5.30 -9.08 7.55
CA TRP A 203 6.76 -8.98 7.73
C TRP A 203 7.56 -9.96 6.87
N GLN A 204 7.05 -10.28 5.67
CA GLN A 204 7.82 -10.99 4.65
C GLN A 204 8.93 -10.08 4.08
N GLY A 205 8.73 -8.76 4.17
CA GLY A 205 9.75 -7.75 3.91
C GLY A 205 9.31 -6.38 4.44
N PRO A 206 9.83 -5.26 3.89
CA PRO A 206 10.68 -5.20 2.71
C PRO A 206 12.16 -5.43 3.05
N VAL A 207 12.89 -6.04 2.12
CA VAL A 207 14.34 -6.27 2.21
C VAL A 207 15.08 -5.21 1.39
N PRO A 208 16.37 -4.92 1.67
CA PRO A 208 17.12 -3.92 0.91
C PRO A 208 17.35 -4.35 -0.53
N GLU A 209 17.25 -3.42 -1.48
CA GLU A 209 17.58 -3.64 -2.91
C GLU A 209 18.98 -4.25 -3.10
N SER A 210 19.94 -3.91 -2.22
CA SER A 210 21.29 -4.48 -2.30
C SER A 210 21.39 -5.98 -1.98
N GLN A 211 20.35 -6.58 -1.38
CA GLN A 211 20.29 -8.01 -1.06
C GLN A 211 19.54 -8.81 -2.12
N ASP A 212 18.65 -8.15 -2.86
CA ASP A 212 17.87 -8.76 -3.93
C ASP A 212 17.68 -7.75 -5.08
N PRO A 213 18.70 -7.59 -5.95
CA PRO A 213 18.71 -6.58 -7.00
C PRO A 213 17.69 -6.87 -8.09
N TYR A 214 16.95 -5.84 -8.50
CA TYR A 214 15.86 -5.99 -9.45
C TYR A 214 16.30 -6.43 -10.86
N GLY A 215 15.59 -7.41 -11.41
CA GLY A 215 15.63 -7.79 -12.83
C GLY A 215 16.81 -8.69 -13.20
N ASP A 216 17.51 -9.27 -12.22
CA ASP A 216 18.57 -10.26 -12.47
C ASP A 216 18.05 -11.71 -12.62
N GLY A 217 16.76 -11.92 -12.33
CA GLY A 217 16.07 -13.20 -12.44
C GLY A 217 16.33 -14.14 -11.27
N VAL A 218 16.88 -13.65 -10.17
CA VAL A 218 17.18 -14.38 -8.95
C VAL A 218 16.51 -13.65 -7.79
N SER A 219 15.94 -14.40 -6.84
CA SER A 219 15.47 -13.81 -5.58
C SER A 219 15.80 -14.74 -4.41
N PRO A 220 16.76 -14.39 -3.53
CA PRO A 220 17.25 -15.29 -2.48
C PRO A 220 16.22 -15.61 -1.40
N ASP A 221 16.21 -16.86 -0.94
CA ASP A 221 15.42 -17.29 0.22
C ASP A 221 15.98 -16.78 1.55
N GLY A 222 15.10 -16.62 2.54
CA GLY A 222 15.49 -16.38 3.94
C GLY A 222 16.01 -14.99 4.24
N LEU A 223 15.80 -14.03 3.35
CA LEU A 223 16.04 -12.62 3.62
C LEU A 223 15.05 -12.11 4.68
N THR A 224 15.49 -11.13 5.47
CA THR A 224 14.70 -10.59 6.59
C THR A 224 14.36 -9.13 6.37
N PRO A 225 13.18 -8.67 6.81
CA PRO A 225 12.77 -7.28 6.66
C PRO A 225 13.78 -6.30 7.28
N SER A 226 13.90 -5.11 6.68
CA SER A 226 14.73 -4.01 7.23
C SER A 226 13.93 -2.94 7.97
N VAL A 227 12.60 -3.00 7.86
CA VAL A 227 11.63 -2.20 8.60
C VAL A 227 10.37 -3.05 8.78
N HIS A 228 9.59 -2.75 9.82
CA HIS A 228 8.25 -3.30 10.02
C HIS A 228 7.20 -2.25 9.66
N VAL A 229 6.29 -2.59 8.75
CA VAL A 229 5.12 -1.75 8.46
C VAL A 229 4.01 -2.08 9.45
N GLN A 230 3.49 -1.06 10.10
CA GLN A 230 2.52 -1.14 11.21
C GLN A 230 1.25 -0.32 10.97
N GLU A 231 1.25 0.58 9.99
CA GLU A 231 0.06 1.32 9.61
C GLU A 231 0.10 1.67 8.11
N ILE A 232 -0.95 1.26 7.40
CA ILE A 232 -1.21 1.60 6.00
C ILE A 232 -2.62 2.15 5.94
N GLN A 233 -2.83 3.32 5.36
CA GLN A 233 -4.16 3.89 5.20
C GLN A 233 -4.54 3.96 3.72
N VAL A 234 -5.82 3.73 3.45
CA VAL A 234 -6.44 3.87 2.14
C VAL A 234 -7.30 5.13 2.16
N LEU A 235 -6.87 6.17 1.45
CA LEU A 235 -7.55 7.45 1.45
C LEU A 235 -8.79 7.42 0.55
N PRO A 236 -9.84 8.20 0.88
CA PRO A 236 -11.07 8.23 0.09
C PRO A 236 -10.83 8.56 -1.38
N SER A 237 -11.61 7.91 -2.25
CA SER A 237 -11.57 8.15 -3.70
C SER A 237 -11.83 9.62 -4.02
N LYS A 238 -10.97 10.18 -4.88
CA LYS A 238 -10.98 11.54 -5.40
C LYS A 238 -10.95 12.65 -4.33
N ASP A 239 -10.57 12.33 -3.09
CA ASP A 239 -10.31 13.34 -2.07
C ASP A 239 -8.91 13.94 -2.27
N TYR A 240 -8.82 14.89 -3.20
CA TYR A 240 -7.55 15.51 -3.57
C TYR A 240 -6.91 16.28 -2.40
N GLU A 241 -7.71 16.84 -1.49
CA GLU A 241 -7.16 17.51 -0.31
C GLU A 241 -6.56 16.51 0.67
N ALA A 242 -7.17 15.33 0.87
CA ALA A 242 -6.58 14.25 1.66
C ALA A 242 -5.28 13.71 1.02
N ILE A 243 -5.28 13.50 -0.30
CA ILE A 243 -4.09 13.06 -1.04
C ILE A 243 -2.95 14.08 -0.90
N LYS A 244 -3.20 15.37 -1.20
CA LYS A 244 -2.20 16.44 -1.06
C LYS A 244 -1.67 16.52 0.37
N ARG A 245 -2.55 16.41 1.36
CA ARG A 245 -2.18 16.40 2.79
C ARG A 245 -1.27 15.22 3.14
N ALA A 246 -1.56 14.03 2.62
CA ALA A 246 -0.72 12.84 2.80
C ALA A 246 0.66 13.03 2.14
N VAL A 247 0.71 13.49 0.89
CA VAL A 247 1.96 13.83 0.17
C VAL A 247 2.81 14.83 0.95
N TYR A 248 2.17 15.88 1.47
CA TYR A 248 2.86 16.96 2.17
C TYR A 248 3.47 16.47 3.50
N LEU A 249 2.78 15.61 4.24
CA LEU A 249 3.09 15.34 5.64
C LEU A 249 3.64 13.94 5.91
N ARG A 250 3.32 12.96 5.07
CA ARG A 250 3.64 11.53 5.28
C ARG A 250 4.54 10.99 4.19
N GLY A 251 4.26 11.35 2.95
CA GLY A 251 5.04 10.98 1.79
C GLY A 251 4.19 10.59 0.60
N GLY A 252 4.81 10.04 -0.44
CA GLY A 252 4.16 9.69 -1.69
C GLY A 252 2.92 8.81 -1.48
N VAL A 253 1.90 9.03 -2.29
CA VAL A 253 0.65 8.26 -2.28
C VAL A 253 0.63 7.39 -3.52
N GLN A 254 0.64 6.07 -3.34
CA GLN A 254 0.42 5.14 -4.44
C GLN A 254 -0.99 5.34 -4.98
N SER A 255 -1.11 5.43 -6.30
CA SER A 255 -2.37 5.54 -7.00
C SER A 255 -2.31 4.88 -8.37
N SER A 256 -3.48 4.60 -8.93
CA SER A 256 -3.62 3.84 -10.17
C SER A 256 -4.10 4.72 -11.31
N LEU A 257 -3.67 4.38 -12.52
CA LEU A 257 -4.05 5.03 -13.76
C LEU A 257 -4.34 4.00 -14.85
N TYR A 258 -5.12 4.42 -15.84
CA TYR A 258 -5.16 3.71 -17.11
C TYR A 258 -4.13 4.32 -18.04
N THR A 259 -3.32 3.50 -18.70
CA THR A 259 -2.39 3.91 -19.74
C THR A 259 -2.39 2.96 -20.92
N SER A 260 -2.34 3.53 -22.12
CA SER A 260 -2.07 2.80 -23.36
C SER A 260 -0.58 2.63 -23.65
N MET A 261 0.29 3.26 -22.86
CA MET A 261 1.74 3.14 -22.97
C MET A 261 2.24 1.87 -22.28
N ARG A 262 3.25 1.22 -22.84
CA ARG A 262 3.87 0.01 -22.27
C ARG A 262 5.24 0.28 -21.67
N ASP A 263 5.90 1.33 -22.12
CA ASP A 263 7.25 1.73 -21.74
C ASP A 263 7.47 3.22 -22.01
N TYR A 264 8.68 3.72 -21.73
CA TYR A 264 9.04 5.11 -21.95
C TYR A 264 9.07 5.56 -23.43
N ARG A 265 9.16 4.61 -24.38
CA ARG A 265 9.22 4.87 -25.83
C ARG A 265 7.85 4.92 -26.48
N SER A 266 6.83 4.36 -25.81
CA SER A 266 5.46 4.28 -26.28
C SER A 266 4.84 5.65 -26.54
N GLN A 267 4.16 5.83 -27.66
CA GLN A 267 3.37 7.04 -27.92
C GLN A 267 1.93 6.83 -27.45
N SER A 268 1.28 7.90 -26.99
CA SER A 268 -0.13 7.88 -26.62
C SER A 268 -0.77 9.21 -26.94
N VAL A 269 -2.02 9.16 -27.40
CA VAL A 269 -2.85 10.37 -27.56
C VAL A 269 -3.11 11.07 -26.22
N TYR A 270 -3.00 10.33 -25.11
CA TYR A 270 -3.22 10.84 -23.76
C TYR A 270 -1.96 11.44 -23.12
N TYR A 271 -0.78 11.28 -23.74
CA TYR A 271 0.50 11.75 -23.20
C TYR A 271 1.14 12.81 -24.09
N ASN A 272 1.32 14.02 -23.55
CA ASN A 272 2.12 15.06 -24.18
C ASN A 272 3.59 14.91 -23.77
N ARG A 273 4.46 14.63 -24.74
CA ARG A 273 5.91 14.45 -24.53
C ARG A 273 6.67 15.77 -24.36
N GLU A 274 6.13 16.89 -24.85
CA GLU A 274 6.81 18.18 -24.74
C GLU A 274 6.77 18.71 -23.30
N THR A 275 5.68 18.41 -22.60
CA THR A 275 5.38 18.90 -21.25
C THR A 275 5.28 17.77 -20.23
N ASN A 276 5.54 16.53 -20.63
CA ASN A 276 5.48 15.33 -19.78
C ASN A 276 4.15 15.22 -19.01
N SER A 277 3.03 15.42 -19.69
CA SER A 277 1.70 15.50 -19.07
C SER A 277 0.74 14.47 -19.64
N TYR A 278 0.04 13.80 -18.74
CA TYR A 278 -0.86 12.69 -19.03
C TYR A 278 -2.29 12.99 -18.57
N CYS A 279 -3.27 12.67 -19.40
CA CYS A 279 -4.67 12.65 -18.97
C CYS A 279 -5.47 11.65 -19.81
N TYR A 280 -6.12 10.71 -19.13
CA TYR A 280 -7.13 9.85 -19.71
C TYR A 280 -8.51 10.19 -19.14
N ILE A 281 -9.47 10.45 -20.02
CA ILE A 281 -10.89 10.65 -19.66
C ILE A 281 -11.70 9.56 -20.35
N GLY A 282 -12.17 8.60 -19.56
CA GLY A 282 -13.01 7.50 -20.06
C GLY A 282 -13.32 6.45 -19.00
N ASN A 283 -13.75 5.27 -19.45
CA ASN A 283 -14.26 4.20 -18.59
C ASN A 283 -13.33 2.99 -18.50
N GLU A 284 -12.14 3.05 -19.11
CA GLU A 284 -11.16 1.98 -18.97
C GLU A 284 -10.69 1.88 -17.53
N LYS A 285 -10.57 0.63 -17.07
CA LYS A 285 -10.09 0.31 -15.75
C LYS A 285 -8.59 0.63 -15.64
N PRO A 286 -8.09 0.97 -14.44
CA PRO A 286 -6.66 1.17 -14.25
C PRO A 286 -5.88 -0.10 -14.59
N ASN A 287 -4.71 0.07 -15.17
CA ASN A 287 -3.79 -1.01 -15.56
C ASN A 287 -2.33 -0.67 -15.25
N HIS A 288 -2.08 0.40 -14.52
CA HIS A 288 -0.74 0.85 -14.13
C HIS A 288 -0.80 1.59 -12.80
N ASP A 289 0.20 1.36 -11.96
CA ASP A 289 0.34 2.05 -10.68
C ASP A 289 1.49 3.06 -10.74
N SER A 290 1.32 4.17 -10.03
CA SER A 290 2.23 5.30 -9.97
C SER A 290 2.19 5.92 -8.56
N VAL A 291 3.13 6.80 -8.24
CA VAL A 291 3.13 7.49 -6.93
C VAL A 291 2.93 8.98 -7.14
N ILE A 292 1.89 9.51 -6.51
CA ILE A 292 1.67 10.96 -6.42
C ILE A 292 2.70 11.52 -5.43
N VAL A 293 3.53 12.43 -5.92
CA VAL A 293 4.64 13.06 -5.21
C VAL A 293 4.54 14.58 -5.22
N GLY A 294 3.38 15.14 -5.52
CA GLY A 294 3.23 16.59 -5.51
C GLY A 294 2.04 17.03 -6.30
N TRP A 295 1.90 18.34 -6.42
CA TRP A 295 0.86 18.95 -7.20
C TRP A 295 1.19 20.38 -7.60
N ASP A 296 0.47 20.87 -8.60
CA ASP A 296 0.38 22.28 -8.94
C ASP A 296 -1.05 22.58 -9.40
N ASP A 297 -1.77 23.33 -8.57
CA ASP A 297 -3.17 23.72 -8.81
C ASP A 297 -3.33 24.64 -10.02
N ASN A 298 -2.25 25.26 -10.49
CA ASN A 298 -2.26 26.16 -11.66
C ASN A 298 -1.50 25.56 -12.85
N TYR A 299 -1.23 24.24 -12.85
CA TYR A 299 -0.61 23.60 -13.99
C TYR A 299 -1.53 23.70 -15.21
N SER A 300 -1.07 24.43 -16.23
CA SER A 300 -1.88 24.80 -17.39
C SER A 300 -2.51 23.60 -18.08
N ARG A 301 -3.82 23.66 -18.29
CA ARG A 301 -4.57 22.68 -19.08
C ARG A 301 -4.07 22.53 -20.51
N GLU A 302 -3.45 23.58 -21.07
CA GLU A 302 -2.91 23.59 -22.43
C GLU A 302 -1.65 22.71 -22.57
N ASN A 303 -1.09 22.23 -21.46
CA ASN A 303 0.00 21.25 -21.48
C ASN A 303 -0.52 19.84 -21.82
N PHE A 304 -1.82 19.57 -21.75
CA PHE A 304 -2.37 18.25 -22.06
C PHE A 304 -2.84 18.17 -23.52
N ASN A 305 -2.84 16.97 -24.09
CA ASN A 305 -3.33 16.73 -25.47
C ASN A 305 -4.86 16.81 -25.59
N LEU A 306 -5.58 16.93 -24.47
CA LEU A 306 -7.04 16.96 -24.40
C LEU A 306 -7.51 18.37 -24.03
N ASP A 307 -8.71 18.76 -24.51
CA ASP A 307 -9.37 19.98 -24.05
C ASP A 307 -9.99 19.76 -22.66
N LEU A 308 -9.24 20.13 -21.63
CA LEU A 308 -9.64 19.94 -20.23
C LEU A 308 -10.45 21.13 -19.71
N ALA A 309 -11.35 20.87 -18.76
CA ALA A 309 -12.25 21.89 -18.20
C ALA A 309 -11.55 22.91 -17.28
N GLY A 310 -10.31 22.66 -16.84
CA GLY A 310 -9.56 23.57 -15.99
C GLY A 310 -8.11 23.16 -15.78
N ASP A 311 -7.35 24.04 -15.15
CA ASP A 311 -5.97 23.82 -14.74
C ASP A 311 -5.88 22.88 -13.53
N GLY A 312 -4.68 22.37 -13.29
CA GLY A 312 -4.37 21.59 -12.10
C GLY A 312 -3.90 20.18 -12.41
N ALA A 313 -2.80 19.78 -11.76
CA ALA A 313 -2.23 18.47 -11.94
C ALA A 313 -1.55 17.95 -10.67
N PHE A 314 -1.53 16.63 -10.53
CA PHE A 314 -0.59 15.94 -9.68
C PHE A 314 0.77 15.81 -10.37
N ILE A 315 1.83 15.82 -9.58
CA ILE A 315 3.17 15.40 -10.00
C ILE A 315 3.29 13.95 -9.57
N CYS A 316 3.62 13.06 -10.51
CA CYS A 316 3.70 11.63 -10.28
C CYS A 316 5.08 11.08 -10.67
N THR A 317 5.50 9.99 -10.02
CA THR A 317 6.65 9.18 -10.45
C THR A 317 6.19 7.92 -11.17
N ASN A 318 6.97 7.50 -12.15
CA ASN A 318 6.76 6.25 -12.85
C ASN A 318 7.87 5.24 -12.57
N SER A 319 7.68 3.99 -12.97
CA SER A 319 8.61 2.86 -12.87
C SER A 319 9.15 2.47 -14.26
N TRP A 320 9.34 3.42 -15.18
CA TRP A 320 9.91 3.17 -16.52
C TRP A 320 11.32 3.77 -16.69
N GLY A 321 12.02 4.01 -15.58
CA GLY A 321 13.34 4.60 -15.54
C GLY A 321 13.36 6.11 -15.76
N GLU A 322 14.54 6.70 -15.62
CA GLU A 322 14.76 8.15 -15.73
C GLU A 322 14.63 8.68 -17.16
N ASP A 323 14.66 7.81 -18.18
CA ASP A 323 14.39 8.18 -19.58
C ASP A 323 12.92 8.57 -19.83
N PHE A 324 12.01 8.24 -18.90
CA PHE A 324 10.61 8.62 -19.00
C PHE A 324 10.37 10.03 -18.45
N GLY A 325 9.61 10.84 -19.17
CA GLY A 325 9.17 12.14 -18.68
C GLY A 325 10.32 13.09 -18.33
N ASP A 326 10.19 13.75 -17.19
CA ASP A 326 11.22 14.58 -16.57
C ASP A 326 11.98 13.75 -15.53
N GLN A 327 12.95 12.93 -15.94
CA GLN A 327 13.73 12.06 -15.04
C GLN A 327 12.87 11.09 -14.22
N GLY A 328 11.89 10.44 -14.85
CA GLY A 328 10.93 9.54 -14.21
C GLY A 328 9.66 10.23 -13.67
N TYR A 329 9.60 11.56 -13.73
CA TYR A 329 8.47 12.34 -13.24
C TYR A 329 7.58 12.83 -14.39
N PHE A 330 6.29 12.97 -14.12
CA PHE A 330 5.32 13.46 -15.09
C PHE A 330 4.11 14.08 -14.37
N TYR A 331 3.33 14.87 -15.11
CA TYR A 331 2.12 15.49 -14.61
C TYR A 331 0.89 14.65 -14.97
N VAL A 332 -0.02 14.46 -14.03
CA VAL A 332 -1.33 13.84 -14.30
C VAL A 332 -2.43 14.83 -13.96
N SER A 333 -3.30 15.12 -14.92
CA SER A 333 -4.39 16.07 -14.69
C SER A 333 -5.32 15.63 -13.56
N TYR A 334 -5.84 16.60 -12.80
CA TYR A 334 -6.97 16.38 -11.88
C TYR A 334 -8.24 15.86 -12.55
N PHE A 335 -8.35 15.99 -13.87
CA PHE A 335 -9.50 15.50 -14.63
C PHE A 335 -9.33 14.07 -15.14
N ASP A 336 -8.17 13.44 -14.92
CA ASP A 336 -7.97 12.03 -15.27
C ASP A 336 -8.98 11.15 -14.51
N SER A 337 -9.57 10.15 -15.19
CA SER A 337 -10.65 9.32 -14.64
C SER A 337 -10.20 8.43 -13.47
N ASN A 338 -8.93 8.03 -13.43
CA ASN A 338 -8.43 6.99 -12.53
C ASN A 338 -7.53 7.52 -11.42
N ILE A 339 -6.69 8.53 -11.69
CA ILE A 339 -5.76 9.05 -10.68
C ILE A 339 -6.50 9.52 -9.43
N GLY A 340 -6.01 9.15 -8.25
CA GLY A 340 -6.65 9.54 -7.01
C GLY A 340 -7.89 8.72 -6.65
N VAL A 341 -8.23 7.63 -7.36
CA VAL A 341 -9.36 6.74 -6.99
C VAL A 341 -8.92 5.71 -5.95
N HIS A 342 -7.78 5.06 -6.16
CA HIS A 342 -7.12 4.16 -5.21
C HIS A 342 -5.91 4.90 -4.64
N ASN A 343 -5.83 5.04 -3.31
CA ASN A 343 -4.85 5.92 -2.67
C ASN A 343 -4.25 5.26 -1.44
N ILE A 344 -3.04 4.73 -1.55
CA ILE A 344 -2.39 3.99 -0.47
C ILE A 344 -1.26 4.82 0.09
N VAL A 345 -1.27 5.03 1.42
CA VAL A 345 -0.24 5.77 2.15
C VAL A 345 0.30 4.96 3.32
N TYR A 346 1.62 4.87 3.38
CA TYR A 346 2.36 4.17 4.43
C TYR A 346 2.65 5.15 5.57
N THR A 347 2.05 4.94 6.73
CA THR A 347 2.02 5.94 7.83
C THR A 347 2.63 5.44 9.13
N GLY A 348 2.84 4.13 9.24
CA GLY A 348 3.57 3.49 10.33
C GLY A 348 4.66 2.60 9.76
N VAL A 349 5.86 3.15 9.60
CA VAL A 349 7.06 2.37 9.22
C VAL A 349 8.04 2.48 10.38
N GLU A 350 8.40 1.33 10.95
CA GLU A 350 9.12 1.24 12.22
C GLU A 350 10.40 0.40 12.07
N PRO A 351 11.40 0.59 12.95
CA PRO A 351 12.52 -0.32 13.05
C PRO A 351 12.08 -1.73 13.44
N VAL A 352 12.87 -2.74 13.07
CA VAL A 352 12.54 -4.16 13.28
C VAL A 352 12.63 -4.63 14.74
N ASP A 353 13.20 -3.83 15.63
CA ASP A 353 13.23 -4.10 17.08
C ASP A 353 11.96 -3.61 17.81
N ASN A 354 10.97 -3.13 17.06
CA ASN A 354 9.69 -2.67 17.60
C ASN A 354 8.87 -3.81 18.22
N TYR A 355 9.10 -5.07 17.85
CA TYR A 355 8.51 -6.30 18.40
C TYR A 355 9.41 -7.50 18.07
N ASP A 356 9.34 -8.56 18.88
CA ASP A 356 10.15 -9.77 18.68
C ASP A 356 9.38 -10.84 17.89
N TYR A 357 8.05 -10.87 18.01
CA TYR A 357 7.19 -11.85 17.35
C TYR A 357 5.90 -11.22 16.83
N ILE A 358 5.45 -11.76 15.69
CA ILE A 358 4.12 -11.56 15.12
C ILE A 358 3.40 -12.92 15.12
N HIS A 359 2.23 -12.99 15.74
CA HIS A 359 1.33 -14.13 15.68
C HIS A 359 0.23 -13.81 14.68
N GLN A 360 0.12 -14.62 13.62
CA GLN A 360 -0.74 -14.37 12.46
C GLN A 360 -1.06 -15.68 11.74
N SER A 361 -2.13 -15.66 10.94
CA SER A 361 -2.60 -16.75 10.09
C SER A 361 -3.25 -16.20 8.81
N ASP A 362 -2.80 -15.04 8.35
CA ASP A 362 -3.39 -14.27 7.25
C ASP A 362 -2.28 -13.68 6.37
N LEU A 363 -1.47 -14.56 5.76
CA LEU A 363 -0.30 -14.14 4.98
C LEU A 363 -0.66 -13.45 3.67
N CYS A 364 -1.83 -13.76 3.08
CA CYS A 364 -2.43 -13.04 1.96
C CYS A 364 -3.24 -11.81 2.42
N GLY A 365 -3.44 -11.63 3.73
CA GLY A 365 -4.13 -10.49 4.31
C GLY A 365 -5.56 -10.29 3.79
N TRP A 366 -5.92 -9.03 3.55
CA TRP A 366 -7.28 -8.62 3.19
C TRP A 366 -7.64 -8.96 1.74
N VAL A 367 -8.13 -10.19 1.52
CA VAL A 367 -8.66 -10.63 0.21
C VAL A 367 -10.18 -10.80 0.20
N GLY A 368 -10.83 -10.76 1.36
CA GLY A 368 -12.28 -10.80 1.49
C GLY A 368 -12.82 -10.08 2.71
N GLN A 369 -14.15 -10.08 2.86
CA GLN A 369 -14.83 -9.55 4.04
C GLN A 369 -15.94 -10.50 4.50
N ILE A 370 -16.21 -10.52 5.81
CA ILE A 370 -17.31 -11.27 6.42
C ILE A 370 -18.03 -10.44 7.48
N GLY A 371 -19.27 -10.82 7.79
CA GLY A 371 -20.08 -10.22 8.84
C GLY A 371 -21.51 -10.73 8.84
N TYR A 372 -22.39 -10.02 9.56
CA TYR A 372 -23.76 -10.48 9.81
C TYR A 372 -24.84 -9.65 9.10
N GLY A 373 -24.49 -9.00 7.98
CA GLY A 373 -25.45 -8.15 7.27
C GLY A 373 -25.65 -6.78 7.94
N GLN A 374 -24.72 -6.36 8.78
CA GLN A 374 -24.75 -5.12 9.57
C GLN A 374 -23.33 -4.58 9.76
N ASP A 375 -23.21 -3.35 10.24
CA ASP A 375 -21.95 -2.64 10.45
C ASP A 375 -21.17 -3.09 11.69
N GLU A 376 -21.80 -3.81 12.62
CA GLU A 376 -21.19 -4.34 13.83
C GLU A 376 -20.90 -5.85 13.74
N ALA A 377 -19.69 -6.25 14.16
CA ALA A 377 -19.34 -7.65 14.41
C ALA A 377 -18.30 -7.79 15.52
N TRP A 378 -18.19 -9.00 16.07
CA TRP A 378 -17.10 -9.41 16.97
C TRP A 378 -16.27 -10.49 16.29
N PHE A 379 -14.95 -10.42 16.42
CA PHE A 379 -14.06 -11.44 15.88
C PHE A 379 -12.84 -11.63 16.76
N ALA A 380 -12.26 -12.83 16.75
CA ALA A 380 -11.13 -13.18 17.60
C ALA A 380 -10.23 -14.21 16.93
N ASN A 381 -8.92 -14.13 17.19
CA ASN A 381 -7.96 -15.17 16.84
C ASN A 381 -7.26 -15.64 18.09
N ALA A 382 -7.11 -16.96 18.22
CA ALA A 382 -6.36 -17.59 19.29
C ALA A 382 -4.92 -17.90 18.84
N TYR A 383 -3.96 -17.63 19.72
CA TYR A 383 -2.54 -17.89 19.52
C TYR A 383 -1.93 -18.54 20.74
N ARG A 384 -0.70 -19.02 20.59
CA ARG A 384 0.06 -19.64 21.68
C ARG A 384 1.35 -18.86 21.93
N ALA A 385 1.49 -18.37 23.16
CA ALA A 385 2.67 -17.62 23.58
C ALA A 385 3.90 -18.52 23.63
N GLY A 386 5.01 -18.04 23.07
CA GLY A 386 6.32 -18.61 23.34
C GLY A 386 6.82 -18.23 24.74
N LYS A 387 8.06 -18.62 25.02
CA LYS A 387 8.68 -18.42 26.34
C LYS A 387 8.94 -16.94 26.65
N GLY A 388 8.40 -16.44 27.76
CA GLY A 388 8.67 -15.09 28.27
C GLY A 388 8.07 -13.95 27.45
N GLU A 389 7.06 -14.24 26.62
CA GLU A 389 6.44 -13.22 25.78
C GLU A 389 5.50 -12.29 26.54
N ASN A 390 5.49 -11.03 26.11
CA ASN A 390 4.57 -10.00 26.59
C ASN A 390 3.77 -9.47 25.40
N LEU A 391 2.44 -9.61 25.44
CA LEU A 391 1.57 -9.00 24.45
C LEU A 391 1.71 -7.48 24.51
N ALA A 392 2.01 -6.86 23.36
CA ALA A 392 2.39 -5.46 23.28
C ALA A 392 1.55 -4.65 22.27
N ALA A 393 0.98 -5.30 21.25
CA ALA A 393 0.03 -4.68 20.33
C ALA A 393 -0.86 -5.74 19.67
N ALA A 394 -1.92 -5.28 19.03
CA ALA A 394 -2.73 -6.07 18.11
C ALA A 394 -2.96 -5.28 16.83
N GLY A 395 -3.04 -5.94 15.69
CA GLY A 395 -3.29 -5.28 14.42
C GLY A 395 -4.39 -5.95 13.60
N PHE A 396 -5.20 -5.11 12.95
CA PHE A 396 -6.37 -5.51 12.17
C PHE A 396 -6.68 -4.48 11.10
N TYR A 397 -7.57 -4.85 10.18
CA TYR A 397 -8.02 -3.95 9.11
C TYR A 397 -9.29 -3.21 9.49
N ALA A 398 -9.32 -1.90 9.25
CA ALA A 398 -10.55 -1.13 9.09
C ALA A 398 -10.98 -1.23 7.61
N THR A 399 -12.14 -1.82 7.35
CA THR A 399 -12.61 -2.10 5.99
C THR A 399 -13.22 -0.87 5.30
N ASP A 400 -13.57 0.15 6.05
CA ASP A 400 -14.02 1.47 5.56
C ASP A 400 -13.69 2.58 6.59
N LYS A 401 -13.94 3.83 6.20
CA LYS A 401 -13.76 5.02 7.02
C LYS A 401 -14.62 5.02 8.29
N ASN A 402 -14.20 5.82 9.26
CA ASN A 402 -14.92 6.03 10.52
C ASN A 402 -15.19 4.72 11.29
N THR A 403 -14.27 3.75 11.17
CA THR A 403 -14.36 2.47 11.88
C THR A 403 -14.08 2.69 13.37
N GLU A 404 -14.99 2.27 14.22
CA GLU A 404 -14.82 2.23 15.66
C GLU A 404 -14.45 0.81 16.11
N TYR A 405 -13.63 0.70 17.15
CA TYR A 405 -13.20 -0.59 17.67
C TYR A 405 -13.12 -0.61 19.20
N GLU A 406 -13.33 -1.80 19.77
CA GLU A 406 -12.92 -2.15 21.12
C GLU A 406 -12.03 -3.40 21.02
N LEU A 407 -10.81 -3.30 21.55
CA LEU A 407 -9.79 -4.34 21.56
C LEU A 407 -9.71 -4.99 22.93
N TYR A 408 -9.80 -6.31 22.97
CA TYR A 408 -9.70 -7.11 24.18
C TYR A 408 -8.67 -8.24 24.04
N ALA A 409 -8.29 -8.82 25.17
CA ALA A 409 -7.64 -10.12 25.20
C ALA A 409 -8.38 -11.09 26.13
N ALA A 410 -8.41 -12.37 25.76
CA ALA A 410 -8.78 -13.47 26.64
C ALA A 410 -7.55 -14.38 26.84
N ARG A 411 -7.42 -14.95 28.03
CA ARG A 411 -6.22 -15.68 28.48
C ARG A 411 -6.60 -17.07 28.98
N ASN A 412 -5.64 -17.99 28.96
CA ASN A 412 -5.83 -19.40 29.33
C ASN A 412 -6.99 -20.08 28.58
N LEU A 413 -7.01 -19.95 27.25
CA LEU A 413 -8.02 -20.58 26.41
C LEU A 413 -7.85 -22.12 26.41
N PRO A 414 -8.95 -22.87 26.33
CA PRO A 414 -8.90 -24.30 26.06
C PRO A 414 -8.41 -24.58 24.62
N ASP A 415 -7.98 -25.81 24.36
CA ASP A 415 -7.69 -26.24 23.00
C ASP A 415 -8.99 -26.28 22.15
N ALA A 416 -8.85 -26.10 20.83
CA ALA A 416 -9.99 -26.12 19.92
C ALA A 416 -10.78 -27.44 20.07
N GLY A 417 -12.12 -27.34 20.11
CA GLY A 417 -13.00 -28.50 20.30
C GLY A 417 -13.05 -29.10 21.71
N ALA A 418 -12.23 -28.65 22.67
CA ALA A 418 -12.23 -29.16 24.05
C ALA A 418 -13.46 -28.70 24.89
N GLY A 419 -14.29 -27.81 24.33
CA GLY A 419 -15.44 -27.22 25.02
C GLY A 419 -15.07 -25.97 25.82
N GLU A 420 -16.09 -25.26 26.30
CA GLU A 420 -15.97 -24.02 27.08
C GLU A 420 -15.31 -22.81 26.39
N MET A 421 -15.06 -22.87 25.08
CA MET A 421 -14.43 -21.76 24.32
C MET A 421 -15.20 -20.44 24.49
N ASP A 422 -16.53 -20.44 24.31
CA ASP A 422 -17.38 -19.26 24.54
C ASP A 422 -17.17 -18.66 25.93
N ARG A 423 -17.09 -19.51 26.97
CA ARG A 423 -16.86 -19.07 28.35
C ARG A 423 -15.46 -18.49 28.54
N ALA A 424 -14.46 -19.04 27.87
CA ALA A 424 -13.09 -18.53 27.91
C ALA A 424 -12.99 -17.15 27.24
N LEU A 425 -13.58 -16.99 26.05
CA LEU A 425 -13.67 -15.72 25.34
C LEU A 425 -14.52 -14.68 26.10
N ASP A 426 -15.51 -15.10 26.89
CA ASP A 426 -16.30 -14.19 27.72
C ASP A 426 -15.51 -13.60 28.90
N LYS A 427 -14.40 -14.23 29.32
CA LYS A 427 -13.47 -13.70 30.34
C LYS A 427 -12.50 -12.63 29.79
N ARG A 428 -12.82 -12.03 28.65
CA ARG A 428 -12.01 -11.00 27.99
C ARG A 428 -11.83 -9.75 28.85
N ILE A 429 -10.66 -9.13 28.71
CA ILE A 429 -10.31 -7.85 29.35
C ILE A 429 -10.15 -6.77 28.28
N LEU A 430 -10.81 -5.62 28.47
CA LEU A 430 -10.69 -4.48 27.55
C LEU A 430 -9.28 -3.90 27.66
N LEU A 431 -8.61 -3.76 26.51
CA LEU A 431 -7.24 -3.28 26.42
C LEU A 431 -7.14 -1.90 25.80
N ALA A 432 -7.92 -1.64 24.74
CA ALA A 432 -7.99 -0.36 24.07
C ALA A 432 -9.36 -0.20 23.40
N LYS A 433 -9.70 1.03 23.03
CA LYS A 433 -10.83 1.31 22.15
C LYS A 433 -10.56 2.59 21.39
N GLY A 434 -11.16 2.75 20.22
CA GLY A 434 -11.01 3.98 19.49
C GLY A 434 -11.73 4.06 18.17
N ARG A 435 -11.33 5.05 17.38
CA ARG A 435 -11.85 5.31 16.05
C ARG A 435 -10.71 5.51 15.05
N LEU A 436 -10.92 5.00 13.85
CA LEU A 436 -10.03 4.98 12.70
C LEU A 436 -10.73 5.71 11.56
N ASP A 437 -10.16 6.83 11.10
CA ASP A 437 -10.84 7.71 10.16
C ASP A 437 -10.84 7.17 8.73
N ASN A 438 -9.81 6.43 8.33
CA ASN A 438 -9.68 5.85 6.99
C ASN A 438 -9.78 4.33 7.03
N ALA A 439 -10.04 3.73 5.87
CA ALA A 439 -9.81 2.31 5.68
C ALA A 439 -8.30 2.01 5.72
N GLY A 440 -7.92 0.76 5.97
CA GLY A 440 -6.52 0.34 5.97
C GLY A 440 -6.20 -0.64 7.09
N TYR A 441 -4.90 -0.78 7.39
CA TYR A 441 -4.40 -1.62 8.47
C TYR A 441 -3.82 -0.77 9.60
N TYR A 442 -4.11 -1.16 10.83
CA TYR A 442 -3.70 -0.42 12.02
C TYR A 442 -3.16 -1.37 13.09
N THR A 443 -1.98 -1.05 13.61
CA THR A 443 -1.41 -1.68 14.80
C THR A 443 -1.68 -0.83 16.03
N ILE A 444 -2.56 -1.33 16.90
CA ILE A 444 -2.93 -0.68 18.15
C ILE A 444 -1.95 -1.08 19.24
N VAL A 445 -1.10 -0.14 19.64
CA VAL A 445 -0.12 -0.34 20.72
C VAL A 445 -0.83 -0.32 22.07
N LEU A 446 -0.52 -1.28 22.93
CA LEU A 446 -1.08 -1.34 24.27
C LEU A 446 -0.33 -0.40 25.22
N ASP A 447 -1.08 0.39 26.00
CA ASP A 447 -0.52 1.26 27.05
C ASP A 447 0.32 0.48 28.08
N LYS A 448 -0.07 -0.77 28.33
CA LYS A 448 0.64 -1.70 29.21
C LYS A 448 0.77 -3.04 28.51
N LYS A 449 2.01 -3.52 28.41
CA LYS A 449 2.28 -4.89 27.97
C LYS A 449 1.67 -5.88 28.96
N ILE A 450 1.18 -7.00 28.45
CA ILE A 450 0.57 -8.06 29.26
C ILE A 450 1.51 -9.26 29.25
N PRO A 451 2.10 -9.64 30.40
CA PRO A 451 2.90 -10.85 30.51
C PRO A 451 2.03 -12.08 30.25
N LEU A 452 2.46 -12.91 29.30
CA LEU A 452 1.85 -14.19 28.98
C LEU A 452 2.64 -15.30 29.67
N GLU A 453 1.96 -16.34 30.12
CA GLU A 453 2.62 -17.52 30.65
C GLU A 453 3.23 -18.34 29.50
N ASP A 454 4.32 -19.05 29.77
CA ASP A 454 4.96 -19.90 28.77
C ASP A 454 3.95 -20.93 28.24
N ASN A 455 3.82 -21.03 26.91
CA ASN A 455 2.90 -21.95 26.23
C ASN A 455 1.40 -21.67 26.47
N GLU A 456 1.08 -20.52 27.09
CA GLU A 456 -0.29 -20.08 27.28
C GLU A 456 -0.99 -19.86 25.95
N LYS A 457 -2.23 -20.35 25.86
CA LYS A 457 -3.13 -19.99 24.76
C LYS A 457 -3.92 -18.75 25.13
N PHE A 458 -3.83 -17.72 24.31
CA PHE A 458 -4.51 -16.43 24.49
C PHE A 458 -5.25 -16.07 23.20
N ALA A 459 -6.24 -15.19 23.28
CA ALA A 459 -6.92 -14.65 22.11
C ALA A 459 -6.90 -13.14 22.11
N ILE A 460 -6.76 -12.56 20.92
CA ILE A 460 -7.11 -11.17 20.67
C ILE A 460 -8.54 -11.13 20.17
N ILE A 461 -9.33 -10.19 20.66
CA ILE A 461 -10.74 -10.05 20.31
C ILE A 461 -11.00 -8.59 19.94
N ILE A 462 -11.68 -8.36 18.83
CA ILE A 462 -12.12 -7.05 18.38
C ILE A 462 -13.65 -7.03 18.33
N LYS A 463 -14.25 -6.02 18.96
CA LYS A 463 -15.56 -5.52 18.55
C LYS A 463 -15.31 -4.43 17.51
N ILE A 464 -15.89 -4.54 16.32
CA ILE A 464 -15.75 -3.55 15.26
C ILE A 464 -17.10 -3.00 14.86
N ILE A 465 -17.16 -1.70 14.60
CA ILE A 465 -18.31 -1.01 14.01
C ILE A 465 -17.79 -0.17 12.84
N THR A 466 -18.15 -0.55 11.62
CA THR A 466 -17.75 0.18 10.40
C THR A 466 -19.01 0.70 9.71
N PRO A 467 -19.36 1.98 9.87
CA PRO A 467 -20.63 2.50 9.37
C PRO A 467 -20.81 2.31 7.86
N GLY A 468 -21.95 1.72 7.45
CA GLY A 468 -22.34 1.59 6.05
C GLY A 468 -21.88 0.32 5.34
N THR A 469 -21.04 -0.52 5.97
CA THR A 469 -20.78 -1.88 5.48
C THR A 469 -21.73 -2.90 6.12
N VAL A 470 -21.87 -4.04 5.47
CA VAL A 470 -22.60 -5.22 5.96
C VAL A 470 -21.66 -6.37 6.37
N HIS A 471 -20.37 -6.23 6.06
CA HIS A 471 -19.29 -7.19 6.31
C HIS A 471 -18.06 -6.43 6.83
N PRO A 472 -18.00 -6.05 8.11
CA PRO A 472 -16.95 -5.16 8.62
C PRO A 472 -15.59 -5.85 8.84
N VAL A 473 -15.54 -7.19 8.82
CA VAL A 473 -14.34 -7.95 9.20
C VAL A 473 -13.57 -8.40 7.96
N ALA A 474 -12.30 -8.03 7.85
CA ALA A 474 -11.41 -8.51 6.79
C ALA A 474 -11.00 -9.97 7.01
N ILE A 475 -10.93 -10.74 5.92
CA ILE A 475 -10.55 -12.15 5.94
C ILE A 475 -9.55 -12.49 4.84
N GLU A 476 -8.75 -13.51 5.12
CA GLU A 476 -8.02 -14.28 4.13
C GLU A 476 -8.87 -15.50 3.74
N TYR A 477 -9.11 -15.72 2.45
CA TYR A 477 -9.84 -16.90 1.98
C TYR A 477 -9.41 -17.29 0.57
N ASN A 478 -9.62 -18.55 0.23
CA ASN A 478 -9.38 -19.05 -1.12
C ASN A 478 -10.63 -18.86 -1.98
N ALA A 479 -10.55 -17.96 -2.97
CA ALA A 479 -11.65 -17.69 -3.90
C ALA A 479 -11.86 -18.81 -4.96
N GLY A 480 -10.95 -19.79 -5.03
CA GLY A 480 -10.97 -20.87 -6.02
C GLY A 480 -10.44 -20.46 -7.40
N ASP A 481 -9.81 -19.29 -7.50
CA ASP A 481 -9.17 -18.75 -8.71
C ASP A 481 -7.70 -19.19 -8.87
N GLY A 482 -7.11 -19.76 -7.82
CA GLY A 482 -5.71 -20.21 -7.82
C GLY A 482 -4.69 -19.09 -7.58
N ILE A 483 -5.11 -17.93 -7.08
CA ILE A 483 -4.24 -16.76 -6.88
C ILE A 483 -3.65 -16.72 -5.47
N ALA A 484 -4.46 -16.89 -4.42
CA ALA A 484 -4.01 -16.78 -3.03
C ALA A 484 -3.58 -18.15 -2.45
N GLN A 485 -2.41 -18.20 -1.81
CA GLN A 485 -1.92 -19.39 -1.12
C GLN A 485 -2.38 -19.41 0.34
N VAL A 486 -3.66 -19.74 0.54
CA VAL A 486 -4.27 -19.79 1.88
C VAL A 486 -4.03 -21.13 2.56
N ASP A 487 -3.46 -21.10 3.76
CA ASP A 487 -3.42 -22.23 4.69
C ASP A 487 -4.49 -22.01 5.76
N LEU A 488 -5.46 -22.90 5.89
CA LEU A 488 -6.50 -22.79 6.94
C LEU A 488 -6.13 -23.60 8.19
N THR A 489 -4.98 -24.27 8.21
CA THR A 489 -4.55 -25.13 9.31
C THR A 489 -3.71 -24.39 10.35
N ASP A 490 -3.25 -23.19 10.05
CA ASP A 490 -2.53 -22.29 10.94
C ASP A 490 -3.45 -21.33 11.72
N GLY A 491 -4.70 -21.19 11.26
CA GLY A 491 -5.74 -20.35 11.86
C GLY A 491 -6.50 -21.03 13.01
N GLU A 492 -6.94 -20.20 13.94
CA GLU A 492 -7.95 -20.57 14.95
C GLU A 492 -8.79 -19.32 15.27
N GLY A 493 -9.67 -18.99 14.33
CA GLY A 493 -10.48 -17.79 14.35
C GLY A 493 -11.91 -18.03 14.79
N TYR A 494 -12.50 -17.01 15.42
CA TYR A 494 -13.85 -17.04 15.95
C TYR A 494 -14.61 -15.78 15.57
N LEU A 495 -15.78 -15.93 14.93
CA LEU A 495 -16.68 -14.82 14.61
C LEU A 495 -17.91 -14.86 15.53
N SER A 496 -18.42 -13.69 15.90
CA SER A 496 -19.62 -13.59 16.73
C SER A 496 -20.45 -12.36 16.40
N HIS A 497 -21.77 -12.52 16.38
CA HIS A 497 -22.71 -11.44 16.20
C HIS A 497 -22.87 -10.58 17.48
N ASP A 498 -22.75 -11.20 18.66
CA ASP A 498 -23.12 -10.58 19.94
C ASP A 498 -21.99 -10.58 20.98
N GLY A 499 -20.82 -11.12 20.62
CA GLY A 499 -19.67 -11.27 21.50
C GLY A 499 -19.85 -12.32 22.60
N LYS A 500 -20.84 -13.23 22.46
CA LYS A 500 -21.16 -14.28 23.43
C LYS A 500 -21.18 -15.67 22.82
N VAL A 501 -21.76 -15.81 21.64
CA VAL A 501 -21.81 -17.08 20.90
C VAL A 501 -20.84 -16.99 19.73
N TRP A 502 -19.86 -17.89 19.69
CA TRP A 502 -18.78 -17.84 18.73
C TRP A 502 -18.83 -19.02 17.76
N GLU A 503 -18.54 -18.76 16.50
CA GLU A 503 -18.37 -19.77 15.46
C GLU A 503 -16.90 -19.86 15.05
N HIS A 504 -16.38 -21.09 14.94
CA HIS A 504 -15.01 -21.33 14.46
C HIS A 504 -14.97 -21.14 12.94
N VAL A 505 -14.25 -20.13 12.45
CA VAL A 505 -14.43 -19.65 11.07
C VAL A 505 -13.78 -20.55 10.03
N GLU A 506 -12.68 -21.22 10.37
CA GLU A 506 -11.98 -22.11 9.45
C GLU A 506 -12.88 -23.32 9.09
N GLU A 507 -13.67 -23.80 10.06
CA GLU A 507 -14.66 -24.87 9.85
C GLU A 507 -15.96 -24.40 9.20
N THR A 508 -16.46 -23.23 9.58
CA THR A 508 -17.81 -22.78 9.19
C THR A 508 -17.84 -21.90 7.95
N GLN A 509 -16.74 -21.19 7.68
CA GLN A 509 -16.62 -20.17 6.63
C GLN A 509 -15.42 -20.41 5.69
N SER A 510 -14.52 -21.34 6.03
CA SER A 510 -13.32 -21.66 5.23
C SER A 510 -12.44 -20.45 4.92
N CYS A 511 -12.21 -19.63 5.95
CA CYS A 511 -11.36 -18.45 5.90
C CYS A 511 -10.60 -18.27 7.22
N ASN A 512 -9.53 -17.47 7.18
CA ASN A 512 -8.83 -16.98 8.36
C ASN A 512 -9.23 -15.51 8.60
N LEU A 513 -9.36 -15.11 9.87
CA LEU A 513 -9.59 -13.70 10.20
C LEU A 513 -8.27 -12.92 10.11
N CYS A 514 -8.31 -11.74 9.49
CA CYS A 514 -7.17 -10.83 9.43
C CYS A 514 -6.97 -10.08 10.75
N LEU A 515 -6.45 -10.79 11.74
CA LEU A 515 -6.12 -10.29 13.07
C LEU A 515 -4.72 -10.79 13.42
N LYS A 516 -3.90 -9.92 13.98
CA LYS A 516 -2.51 -10.21 14.36
C LYS A 516 -2.25 -9.80 15.81
N ALA A 517 -1.37 -10.52 16.49
CA ALA A 517 -0.86 -10.15 17.82
C ALA A 517 0.66 -9.95 17.78
N TYR A 518 1.14 -8.89 18.42
CA TYR A 518 2.56 -8.56 18.46
C TYR A 518 3.08 -8.67 19.89
N THR A 519 4.18 -9.39 20.08
CA THR A 519 4.76 -9.64 21.41
C THR A 519 6.22 -9.21 21.51
N LYS A 520 6.68 -8.99 22.75
CA LYS A 520 8.08 -8.71 23.10
C LYS A 520 8.62 -9.66 24.16
N LYS A 521 9.92 -9.90 24.14
CA LYS A 521 10.67 -10.62 25.17
C LYS A 521 11.46 -9.70 26.10
#